data_AF-A0A2K9LP46-F1
#
_entry.id   AF-A0A2K9LP46-F1
#
_cell.length_a   1.000
_cell.length_b   1.000
_cell.length_c   1.000
_cell.angle_alpha   90.00
_cell.angle_beta   90.00
_cell.angle_gamma   90.00
#
_symmetry.space_group_name_H-M   'P 1'
#
loop_
_entity.id
_entity.type
_entity.pdbx_description
1 polymer ?
#
loop_
_entity_poly.entity_id
_entity_poly.type
_entity_poly.pdbx_seq_one_letter_code
_entity_poly.pdbx_strand_id
1 'polypeptide(L)'
;MNRLSVDVELLRELLNAASRTALTHRGSEHESYVLGQLEATANMAYVLVAGSGHDELEMLCQQLALDALSRYSELSGGMGGAVSKSITTMSTSV
;
A
#
# COMPACT_ATOMS: atom_id res chain seq x y z
N MET A 1 -10.15 30.05 -9.50
CA MET A 1 -10.12 28.57 -9.51
C MET A 1 -11.36 28.08 -8.77
N ASN A 2 -12.22 27.30 -9.41
CA ASN A 2 -13.33 26.65 -8.71
C ASN A 2 -12.73 25.68 -7.70
N ARG A 3 -13.07 25.82 -6.42
CA ARG A 3 -12.70 24.83 -5.40
C ARG A 3 -13.41 23.53 -5.75
N LEU A 4 -12.65 22.43 -5.81
CA LEU A 4 -13.25 21.10 -5.90
C LEU A 4 -14.08 20.90 -4.62
N SER A 5 -15.35 20.56 -4.77
CA SER A 5 -16.18 20.16 -3.62
C SER A 5 -15.78 18.75 -3.25
N VAL A 6 -15.11 18.59 -2.11
CA VAL A 6 -14.69 17.28 -1.59
C VAL A 6 -15.70 16.85 -0.53
N ASP A 7 -16.32 15.69 -0.74
CA ASP A 7 -17.13 15.03 0.28
C ASP A 7 -16.21 14.24 1.22
N VAL A 8 -15.99 14.80 2.40
CA VAL A 8 -15.05 14.29 3.42
C VAL A 8 -15.51 12.96 3.99
N GLU A 9 -16.82 12.78 4.18
CA GLU A 9 -17.38 11.53 4.70
C GLU A 9 -17.25 10.42 3.67
N LEU A 10 -17.53 10.70 2.40
CA LEU A 10 -17.32 9.75 1.32
C LEU A 10 -15.83 9.36 1.19
N LEU A 11 -14.93 10.32 1.35
CA LEU A 11 -13.49 10.06 1.29
C LEU A 11 -13.02 9.18 2.46
N ARG A 12 -13.57 9.39 3.67
CA ARG A 12 -13.31 8.54 4.83
C ARG A 12 -13.83 7.12 4.60
N GLU A 13 -15.03 6.97 4.05
CA GLU A 13 -15.57 5.65 3.72
C GLU A 13 -14.79 4.93 2.62
N LEU A 14 -14.27 5.66 1.63
CA LEU A 14 -13.37 5.12 0.62
C LEU A 14 -12.08 4.58 1.23
N LEU A 15 -11.44 5.34 2.13
CA LEU A 15 -10.23 4.91 2.85
C LEU A 15 -10.49 3.69 3.73
N ASN A 16 -11.63 3.68 4.44
CA ASN A 16 -12.08 2.54 5.24
C ASN A 16 -12.25 1.28 4.37
N ALA A 17 -12.89 1.41 3.21
CA ALA A 17 -13.08 0.31 2.28
C ALA A 17 -11.74 -0.22 1.75
N ALA A 18 -10.85 0.66 1.28
CA ALA A 18 -9.53 0.29 0.77
C ALA A 18 -8.69 -0.43 1.84
N SER A 19 -8.69 0.08 3.08
CA SER A 19 -7.98 -0.54 4.21
C SER A 19 -8.51 -1.95 4.52
N ARG A 20 -9.84 -2.12 4.54
CA ARG A 20 -10.47 -3.45 4.73
C ARG A 20 -10.11 -4.39 3.58
N THR A 21 -10.13 -3.93 2.33
CA THR A 21 -9.72 -4.74 1.18
C THR A 21 -8.27 -5.21 1.34
N ALA A 22 -7.34 -4.32 1.70
CA ALA A 22 -5.95 -4.71 1.98
C ALA A 22 -5.84 -5.77 3.08
N LEU A 23 -6.59 -5.62 4.18
CA LEU A 23 -6.63 -6.60 5.27
C LEU A 23 -7.17 -7.96 4.82
N THR A 24 -8.20 -8.01 3.98
CA THR A 24 -8.76 -9.28 3.48
C THR A 24 -7.80 -10.05 2.58
N HIS A 25 -6.86 -9.37 1.94
CA HIS A 25 -5.86 -9.97 1.07
C HIS A 25 -4.55 -10.32 1.79
N ARG A 26 -4.47 -10.14 3.12
CA ARG A 26 -3.26 -10.44 3.90
C ARG A 26 -2.89 -11.92 3.79
N GLY A 27 -1.63 -12.20 3.45
CA GLY A 27 -1.09 -13.54 3.24
C GLY A 27 -1.45 -14.16 1.88
N SER A 28 -2.22 -13.47 1.03
CA SER A 28 -2.55 -13.94 -0.32
C SER A 28 -1.49 -13.54 -1.34
N GLU A 29 -1.50 -14.18 -2.52
CA GLU A 29 -0.64 -13.81 -3.65
C GLU A 29 -0.90 -12.38 -4.17
N HIS A 30 -2.05 -11.80 -3.84
CA HIS A 30 -2.45 -10.46 -4.24
C HIS A 30 -2.15 -9.39 -3.18
N GLU A 31 -1.57 -9.75 -2.03
CA GLU A 31 -1.36 -8.80 -0.93
C GLU A 31 -0.56 -7.56 -1.38
N SER A 32 0.53 -7.76 -2.11
CA SER A 32 1.38 -6.67 -2.62
C SER A 32 0.64 -5.72 -3.56
N TYR A 33 -0.23 -6.25 -4.41
CA TYR A 33 -1.04 -5.47 -5.34
C TYR A 33 -2.06 -4.59 -4.60
N VAL A 34 -2.77 -5.16 -3.63
CA VAL A 34 -3.80 -4.43 -2.88
C VAL A 34 -3.18 -3.41 -1.92
N LEU A 35 -1.99 -3.67 -1.39
CA LEU A 35 -1.22 -2.66 -0.63
C LEU A 35 -0.87 -1.45 -1.50
N GLY A 36 -0.47 -1.67 -2.76
CA GLY A 36 -0.26 -0.57 -3.70
C GLY A 36 -1.54 0.23 -3.99
N GLN A 37 -2.70 -0.43 -4.04
CA GLN A 37 -3.98 0.27 -4.17
C GLN A 37 -4.33 1.10 -2.94
N LEU A 38 -4.09 0.58 -1.73
CA LEU A 38 -4.31 1.31 -0.49
C LEU A 38 -3.43 2.56 -0.42
N GLU A 39 -2.13 2.42 -0.72
CA GLU A 39 -1.17 3.53 -0.76
C GLU A 39 -1.61 4.62 -1.74
N ALA A 40 -1.94 4.24 -2.98
CA ALA A 40 -2.35 5.18 -4.00
C ALA A 40 -3.66 5.88 -3.65
N THR A 41 -4.62 5.15 -3.07
CA THR A 41 -5.91 5.71 -2.63
C THR A 41 -5.72 6.70 -1.48
N ALA A 42 -4.87 6.35 -0.51
CA ALA A 42 -4.54 7.21 0.62
C ALA A 42 -3.84 8.50 0.18
N ASN A 43 -2.87 8.40 -0.73
CA ASN A 43 -2.18 9.58 -1.27
C ASN A 43 -3.10 10.45 -2.14
N MET A 44 -3.99 9.86 -2.94
CA MET A 44 -5.00 10.61 -3.68
C MET A 44 -5.92 11.38 -2.72
N ALA A 45 -6.41 10.72 -1.67
CA ALA A 45 -7.26 11.35 -0.66
C ALA A 45 -6.53 12.51 0.04
N TYR A 46 -5.26 12.31 0.42
CA TYR A 46 -4.42 13.36 1.02
C TYR A 46 -4.36 14.61 0.14
N VAL A 47 -4.07 14.47 -1.16
CA VAL A 47 -4.00 15.61 -2.09
C VAL A 47 -5.33 16.38 -2.16
N LEU A 48 -6.47 15.70 -2.01
CA LEU A 48 -7.79 16.35 -2.03
C LEU A 48 -8.09 17.12 -0.74
N VAL A 49 -7.53 16.72 0.41
CA VAL A 49 -7.84 17.32 1.71
C VAL A 49 -6.72 18.15 2.31
N ALA A 50 -5.50 18.11 1.75
CA ALA A 50 -4.36 18.85 2.29
C ALA A 50 -4.63 20.36 2.39
N GLY A 51 -4.48 20.92 3.60
CA GLY A 51 -4.67 22.34 3.85
C GLY A 51 -6.14 22.78 3.85
N SER A 52 -7.08 21.84 3.94
CA SER A 52 -8.52 22.12 4.01
C SER A 52 -9.05 22.29 5.45
N GLY A 53 -8.21 22.06 6.46
CA GLY A 53 -8.58 22.11 7.89
C GLY A 53 -9.19 20.81 8.42
N HIS A 54 -9.02 19.71 7.68
CA HIS A 54 -9.45 18.36 8.08
C HIS A 54 -8.25 17.52 8.57
N ASP A 55 -7.53 18.05 9.57
CA ASP A 55 -6.25 17.51 10.05
C ASP A 55 -6.31 16.01 10.40
N GLU A 56 -7.40 15.54 11.01
CA GLU A 56 -7.58 14.12 11.32
C GLU A 56 -7.61 13.24 10.07
N LEU A 57 -8.25 13.71 9.00
CA LEU A 57 -8.33 12.98 7.75
C LEU A 57 -6.99 13.02 7.00
N GLU A 58 -6.27 14.14 7.07
CA GLU A 58 -4.90 14.25 6.56
C GLU A 58 -3.97 13.24 7.23
N MET A 59 -4.01 13.17 8.57
CA MET A 59 -3.24 12.19 9.35
C MET A 59 -3.63 10.75 9.02
N LEU A 60 -4.92 10.47 8.86
CA LEU A 60 -5.41 9.14 8.48
C LEU A 60 -4.85 8.71 7.11
N CYS A 61 -4.86 9.61 6.12
CA CYS A 61 -4.29 9.33 4.80
C CYS A 61 -2.81 8.98 4.90
N GLN A 62 -2.03 9.80 5.62
CA GLN A 62 -0.59 9.57 5.80
C GLN A 62 -0.32 8.24 6.50
N GLN A 63 -1.07 7.94 7.57
CA GLN A 63 -0.92 6.69 8.32
C GLN A 63 -1.18 5.48 7.41
N LEU A 64 -2.29 5.47 6.67
CA LEU A 64 -2.63 4.36 5.77
C LEU A 64 -1.60 4.15 4.66
N ALA A 65 -1.08 5.24 4.08
CA ALA A 65 -0.05 5.17 3.05
C ALA A 65 1.27 4.59 3.60
N LEU A 66 1.69 5.04 4.78
CA LEU A 66 2.90 4.56 5.45
C LEU A 66 2.79 3.10 5.88
N ASP A 67 1.64 2.69 6.42
CA ASP A 67 1.39 1.30 6.80
C ASP A 67 1.42 0.38 5.58
N ALA A 68 0.82 0.80 4.47
CA ALA A 68 0.84 0.05 3.22
C ALA A 68 2.27 -0.13 2.68
N LEU A 69 3.07 0.94 2.67
CA LEU A 69 4.48 0.90 2.24
C LEU A 69 5.35 0.04 3.15
N SER A 70 5.15 0.16 4.47
CA SER A 70 5.88 -0.64 5.46
C SER A 70 5.62 -2.13 5.22
N ARG A 71 4.33 -2.51 5.10
CA ARG A 71 3.95 -3.89 4.84
C ARG A 71 4.45 -4.39 3.49
N TYR A 72 4.38 -3.59 2.44
CA TYR A 72 4.92 -3.93 1.12
C TYR A 72 6.44 -4.18 1.18
N SER A 73 7.16 -3.39 1.98
CA SER A 73 8.60 -3.54 2.19
C SER A 73 8.93 -4.85 2.92
N GLU A 74 8.12 -5.25 3.91
CA GLU A 74 8.26 -6.56 4.57
C GLU A 74 8.08 -7.73 3.59
N LEU A 75 7.11 -7.64 2.69
CA LEU A 75 6.84 -8.69 1.69
C LEU A 75 8.00 -8.80 0.68
N SER A 76 8.51 -7.66 0.20
CA SER A 76 9.61 -7.64 -0.77
C SER A 76 10.96 -8.05 -0.17
N GLY A 77 11.21 -7.74 1.11
CA GLY A 77 12.38 -8.20 1.86
C GLY A 77 12.37 -9.71 2.19
N GLY A 78 11.20 -10.36 2.18
CA GLY A 78 11.05 -11.80 2.47
C GLY A 78 11.34 -12.75 1.30
N MET A 79 11.36 -12.26 0.05
CA MET A 79 11.59 -13.10 -1.14
C MET A 79 13.07 -13.44 -1.39
N GLY A 80 14.01 -12.88 -0.62
CA GLY A 80 15.45 -13.17 -0.75
C GLY A 80 15.90 -14.54 -0.23
N GLY A 81 15.02 -15.34 0.39
CA GLY A 81 15.37 -16.63 1.01
C GLY A 81 15.15 -17.88 0.13
N ALA A 82 14.39 -17.78 -0.97
CA ALA A 82 13.94 -18.96 -1.72
C ALA A 82 14.66 -19.20 -3.07
N VAL A 83 15.57 -18.30 -3.49
CA VAL A 83 16.27 -18.38 -4.81
C VAL A 83 17.78 -18.61 -4.63
N SER A 84 18.19 -19.48 -3.71
CA SER A 84 19.61 -19.84 -3.51
C SER A 84 19.91 -21.35 -3.59
N LYS A 85 19.01 -22.16 -4.15
CA LYS A 85 19.31 -23.58 -4.45
C LYS A 85 18.89 -23.96 -5.87
N SER A 86 19.64 -23.50 -6.86
CA SER A 86 19.83 -24.19 -8.13
C SER A 86 20.91 -23.50 -8.97
N ILE A 87 22.17 -23.58 -8.52
CA ILE A 87 23.30 -23.45 -9.45
C ILE A 87 24.09 -24.75 -9.41
N THR A 88 23.88 -25.48 -10.50
CA THR A 88 24.56 -26.63 -11.08
C THR A 88 26.09 -26.60 -10.91
N THR A 89 26.66 -27.62 -10.27
CA THR A 89 28.05 -28.03 -10.49
C THR A 89 28.06 -29.35 -11.27
N MET A 90 27.98 -29.25 -12.60
CA MET A 90 28.56 -30.28 -13.45
C MET A 90 30.06 -30.00 -13.53
N SER A 91 30.84 -30.69 -12.69
CA SER A 91 32.28 -30.78 -12.86
C SER A 91 32.55 -31.68 -14.07
N THR A 92 32.96 -31.07 -15.19
CA THR A 92 33.73 -31.74 -16.22
C THR A 92 35.18 -31.33 -16.04
N SER A 93 36.04 -32.31 -15.75
CA SER A 93 37.48 -32.18 -15.86
C SER A 93 38.01 -33.44 -16.55
N VAL A 94 38.92 -33.16 -17.48
CA VAL A 94 39.59 -33.99 -18.49
C VAL A 94 40.24 -35.26 -17.93
#